data_AF-A0A932VEH1-F1
#
_entry.id   AF-A0A932VEH1-F1
#
_cell.length_a   1.000
_cell.length_b   1.000
_cell.length_c   1.000
_cell.angle_alpha   90.00
_cell.angle_beta   90.00
_cell.angle_gamma   90.00
#
_symmetry.space_group_name_H-M   'P 1'
#
loop_
_entity.id
_entity.type
_entity.pdbx_description
1 polymer ?
#
loop_
_entity_poly.entity_id
_entity_poly.type
_entity_poly.pdbx_seq_one_letter_code
_entity_poly.pdbx_strand_id
1 'polypeptide(L)'
;MHKKLAAVTILLGLFGVAWVVSGAEVKPTLEHWFFISAPEDHLKEKIHVVGGRTYTVKVNQDFGCYFAFQPGKPHRLVAELRVPNSPERFLTHLGKLTISPDHKTVTVELDIDATKGSAGFFWGIGPGDPQGRYAFLCKLDGATTEKFKLKVIK
;
A
#
# COMPACT_ATOMS: atom_id res chain seq x y z
N MET A 1 24.25 -38.41 -16.86
CA MET A 1 23.02 -38.64 -17.65
C MET A 1 22.27 -37.31 -17.79
N HIS A 2 22.41 -36.64 -18.93
CA HIS A 2 21.73 -35.37 -19.21
C HIS A 2 20.26 -35.65 -19.60
N LYS A 3 19.30 -35.27 -18.75
CA LYS A 3 17.90 -35.16 -19.16
C LYS A 3 17.68 -33.79 -19.79
N LYS A 4 17.38 -33.78 -21.08
CA LYS A 4 16.94 -32.60 -21.84
C LYS A 4 15.60 -32.13 -21.26
N LEU A 5 15.49 -30.87 -20.83
CA LEU A 5 14.20 -30.25 -20.54
C LEU A 5 13.58 -29.76 -21.85
N ALA A 6 12.35 -30.20 -22.12
CA ALA A 6 11.51 -29.66 -23.18
C ALA A 6 10.91 -28.34 -22.73
N ALA A 7 11.07 -27.28 -23.53
CA ALA A 7 10.30 -26.06 -23.40
C ALA A 7 8.91 -26.30 -24.00
N VAL A 8 7.86 -26.18 -23.18
CA VAL A 8 6.48 -26.18 -23.66
C VAL A 8 6.04 -24.73 -23.81
N THR A 9 5.90 -24.27 -25.05
CA THR A 9 5.32 -22.98 -25.38
C THR A 9 3.81 -23.13 -25.51
N ILE A 10 3.05 -22.60 -24.54
CA ILE A 10 1.60 -22.43 -24.68
C ILE A 10 1.36 -21.00 -25.15
N LEU A 11 0.95 -20.86 -26.41
CA LEU A 11 0.47 -19.62 -27.02
C LEU A 11 -1.05 -19.60 -26.87
N LEU A 12 -1.57 -18.80 -25.93
CA LEU A 12 -2.98 -18.41 -25.87
C LEU A 12 -3.07 -16.89 -25.69
N GLY A 13 -3.97 -16.28 -26.47
CA GLY A 13 -3.90 -14.90 -26.92
C GLY A 13 -4.26 -13.83 -25.89
N LEU A 14 -3.74 -12.63 -26.20
CA LEU A 14 -4.13 -11.29 -25.77
C LEU A 14 -4.37 -11.10 -24.25
N PHE A 15 -3.40 -10.42 -23.64
CA PHE A 15 -3.28 -10.04 -22.21
C PHE A 15 -2.88 -11.18 -21.26
N GLY A 16 -1.67 -11.71 -21.45
CA GLY A 16 -1.01 -12.58 -20.48
C GLY A 16 0.49 -12.28 -20.45
N VAL A 17 0.98 -11.80 -19.31
CA VAL A 17 2.43 -11.71 -19.04
C VAL A 17 3.00 -13.12 -19.05
N ALA A 18 3.92 -13.41 -19.97
CA ALA A 18 4.57 -14.71 -20.08
C ALA A 18 5.60 -14.89 -18.95
N TRP A 19 5.42 -15.92 -18.13
CA TRP A 19 6.42 -16.34 -17.14
C TRP A 19 7.37 -17.37 -17.77
N VAL A 20 8.64 -17.00 -17.91
CA VAL A 20 9.72 -17.97 -18.17
C VAL A 20 10.14 -18.55 -16.83
N VAL A 21 9.74 -19.79 -16.55
CA VAL A 21 10.19 -20.53 -15.36
C VAL A 21 11.52 -21.22 -15.70
N SER A 22 12.62 -20.47 -15.58
CA SER A 22 13.94 -21.07 -15.37
C SER A 22 14.15 -21.20 -13.86
N GLY A 23 14.76 -22.30 -13.40
CA GLY A 23 14.90 -22.69 -12.00
C GLY A 23 15.78 -21.76 -11.15
N ALA A 24 15.39 -20.50 -11.04
CA ALA A 24 15.84 -19.58 -10.01
C ALA A 24 14.94 -19.77 -8.79
N GLU A 25 15.52 -19.71 -7.59
CA GLU A 25 14.76 -19.45 -6.37
C GLU A 25 13.77 -18.31 -6.65
N VAL A 26 12.47 -18.60 -6.56
CA VAL A 26 11.43 -17.58 -6.55
C VAL A 26 11.61 -16.85 -5.22
N LYS A 27 12.48 -15.83 -5.21
CA LYS A 27 12.50 -14.85 -4.14
C LYS A 27 11.09 -14.24 -4.14
N PRO A 28 10.32 -14.33 -3.04
CA PRO A 28 9.04 -13.65 -2.96
C PRO A 28 9.32 -12.15 -3.10
N THR A 29 9.08 -11.61 -4.28
CA THR A 29 9.10 -10.16 -4.50
C THR A 29 7.85 -9.62 -3.84
N LEU A 30 8.01 -9.04 -2.65
CA LEU A 30 7.00 -8.19 -2.05
C LEU A 30 6.81 -7.00 -3.01
N GLU A 31 5.77 -7.06 -3.84
CA GLU A 31 5.36 -5.91 -4.62
C GLU A 31 4.50 -5.01 -3.74
N HIS A 32 4.91 -3.76 -3.61
CA HIS A 32 4.17 -2.75 -2.89
C HIS A 32 3.83 -1.58 -3.81
N TRP A 33 2.63 -1.05 -3.63
CA TRP A 33 2.09 0.04 -4.42
C TRP A 33 1.50 1.07 -3.49
N PHE A 34 1.55 2.33 -3.90
CA PHE A 34 0.80 3.39 -3.27
C PHE A 34 -0.18 3.96 -4.28
N PHE A 35 -1.36 4.30 -3.81
CA PHE A 35 -2.44 4.75 -4.66
C PHE A 35 -3.01 6.03 -4.09
N ILE A 36 -3.64 6.81 -4.97
CA ILE A 36 -4.54 7.91 -4.62
C ILE A 36 -5.81 7.64 -5.43
N SER A 37 -6.97 7.60 -4.78
CA SER A 37 -8.24 7.42 -5.51
C SER A 37 -8.60 8.71 -6.25
N ALA A 38 -9.24 8.58 -7.41
CA ALA A 38 -9.89 9.73 -8.04
C ALA A 38 -11.09 10.20 -7.16
N PRO A 39 -11.48 11.48 -7.21
CA PRO A 39 -12.59 12.00 -6.40
C PRO A 39 -13.97 11.42 -6.80
N GLU A 40 -14.12 10.96 -8.05
CA GLU A 40 -15.41 10.55 -8.62
C GLU A 40 -15.44 9.08 -9.08
N ASP A 41 -14.29 8.40 -9.09
CA ASP A 41 -14.20 7.01 -9.52
C ASP A 41 -13.54 6.15 -8.43
N HIS A 42 -14.19 5.05 -8.08
CA HIS A 42 -13.58 3.94 -7.33
C HIS A 42 -12.41 3.27 -8.10
N LEU A 43 -12.04 3.78 -9.28
CA LEU A 43 -10.85 3.42 -10.02
C LEU A 43 -9.62 4.01 -9.30
N LYS A 44 -8.96 3.13 -8.54
CA LYS A 44 -7.66 3.38 -7.93
C LYS A 44 -6.61 3.42 -9.05
N GLU A 45 -6.15 4.61 -9.42
CA GLU A 45 -4.97 4.70 -10.28
C GLU A 45 -3.79 4.09 -9.51
N LYS A 46 -3.23 3.00 -10.03
CA LYS A 46 -2.01 2.41 -9.48
C LYS A 46 -0.86 3.33 -9.81
N ILE A 47 -0.46 4.17 -8.86
CA ILE A 47 0.71 5.01 -9.03
C ILE A 47 1.92 4.17 -8.66
N HIS A 48 2.76 3.85 -9.65
CA HIS A 48 4.08 3.31 -9.34
C HIS A 48 4.86 4.43 -8.65
N VAL A 49 5.10 4.29 -7.34
CA VAL A 49 5.73 5.36 -6.59
C VAL A 49 7.21 5.44 -6.92
N VAL A 50 7.62 6.67 -7.22
CA VAL A 50 9.04 7.03 -7.30
C VAL A 50 9.40 7.68 -5.97
N GLY A 51 10.33 7.06 -5.23
CA GLY A 51 10.82 7.55 -3.96
C GLY A 51 11.23 9.04 -4.03
N GLY A 52 10.84 9.80 -3.01
CA GLY A 52 11.16 11.23 -2.89
C GLY A 52 10.17 12.20 -3.52
N ARG A 53 9.16 11.74 -4.27
CA ARG A 53 8.08 12.59 -4.79
C ARG A 53 7.09 12.98 -3.69
N THR A 54 6.49 14.17 -3.85
CA THR A 54 5.33 14.61 -3.05
C THR A 54 4.09 14.50 -3.92
N TYR A 55 3.06 13.82 -3.43
CA TYR A 55 1.80 13.66 -4.15
C TYR A 55 0.73 14.60 -3.63
N THR A 56 -0.16 15.06 -4.50
CA THR A 56 -1.28 15.92 -4.11
C THR A 56 -2.51 15.05 -3.85
N VAL A 57 -3.14 15.24 -2.70
CA VAL A 57 -4.40 14.57 -2.31
C VAL A 57 -5.43 15.65 -2.02
N LYS A 58 -6.64 15.51 -2.54
CA LYS A 58 -7.77 16.42 -2.31
C LYS A 58 -8.68 15.87 -1.22
N VAL A 59 -9.53 16.75 -0.69
CA VAL A 59 -10.65 16.32 0.17
C VAL A 59 -11.51 15.27 -0.55
N ASN A 60 -11.97 14.28 0.21
CA ASN A 60 -12.72 13.10 -0.24
C ASN A 60 -11.91 12.12 -1.12
N GLN A 61 -10.59 12.26 -1.20
CA GLN A 61 -9.73 11.24 -1.79
C GLN A 61 -9.12 10.33 -0.72
N ASP A 62 -8.96 9.07 -1.09
CA ASP A 62 -8.23 8.07 -0.32
C ASP A 62 -6.81 7.97 -0.83
N PHE A 63 -5.89 7.64 0.07
CA PHE A 63 -4.53 7.25 -0.26
C PHE A 63 -4.09 6.09 0.63
N GLY A 64 -3.03 5.39 0.28
CA GLY A 64 -2.52 4.34 1.15
C GLY A 64 -1.60 3.37 0.44
N CYS A 65 -1.46 2.18 1.01
CA CYS A 65 -0.55 1.16 0.53
C CYS A 65 -1.27 -0.14 0.21
N TYR A 66 -0.78 -0.84 -0.80
CA TYR A 66 -1.23 -2.17 -1.19
C TYR A 66 -0.03 -3.10 -1.29
N PHE A 67 -0.17 -4.31 -0.77
CA PHE A 67 0.84 -5.35 -0.73
C PHE A 67 0.32 -6.59 -1.44
N ALA A 68 1.14 -7.16 -2.31
CA ALA A 68 0.97 -8.51 -2.81
C ALA A 68 2.04 -9.41 -2.22
N PHE A 69 1.63 -10.57 -1.72
CA PHE A 69 2.51 -11.55 -1.07
C PHE A 69 2.00 -12.96 -1.36
N GLN A 70 2.84 -13.98 -1.12
CA GLN A 70 2.40 -15.35 -1.27
C GLN A 70 1.35 -15.68 -0.20
N PRO A 71 0.20 -16.30 -0.56
CA PRO A 71 -0.76 -16.74 0.43
C PRO A 71 -0.15 -17.68 1.46
N GLY A 72 -0.53 -17.53 2.73
CA GLY A 72 -0.07 -18.44 3.78
C GLY A 72 -0.02 -17.81 5.16
N LYS A 73 1.18 -17.39 5.59
CA LYS A 73 1.40 -16.93 6.97
C LYS A 73 0.75 -15.56 7.20
N PRO A 74 0.03 -15.35 8.31
CA PRO A 74 -0.49 -14.03 8.66
C PRO A 74 0.63 -12.98 8.69
N HIS A 75 0.28 -11.76 8.32
CA HIS A 75 1.19 -10.63 8.29
C HIS A 75 0.72 -9.54 9.24
N ARG A 76 1.65 -8.72 9.73
CA ARG A 76 1.31 -7.52 10.51
C ARG A 76 1.60 -6.27 9.71
N LEU A 77 0.58 -5.46 9.48
CA LEU A 77 0.70 -4.15 8.86
C LEU A 77 0.68 -3.07 9.94
N VAL A 78 1.60 -2.13 9.81
CA VAL A 78 1.62 -0.90 10.59
C VAL A 78 1.62 0.29 9.63
N ALA A 79 0.60 1.12 9.72
CA ALA A 79 0.46 2.35 8.95
C ALA A 79 0.57 3.55 9.89
N GLU A 80 1.55 4.42 9.63
CA GLU A 80 1.77 5.65 10.38
C GLU A 80 1.46 6.85 9.49
N LEU A 81 0.60 7.75 9.97
CA LEU A 81 0.30 9.03 9.32
C LEU A 81 0.74 10.17 10.24
N ARG A 82 1.67 10.98 9.77
CA ARG A 82 2.01 12.27 10.39
C ARG A 82 1.29 13.40 9.67
N VAL A 83 0.58 14.20 10.44
CA VAL A 83 -0.25 15.33 9.99
C VAL A 83 0.40 16.66 10.39
N PRO A 84 0.15 17.77 9.66
CA PRO A 84 0.72 19.07 10.02
C PRO A 84 0.15 19.61 11.33
N ASN A 85 -1.16 19.45 11.52
CA ASN A 85 -1.94 19.79 12.71
C ASN A 85 -2.89 18.64 13.02
N SER A 86 -3.29 18.48 14.28
CA SER A 86 -4.26 17.44 14.63
C SER A 86 -5.63 17.77 14.01
N PRO A 87 -6.26 16.86 13.25
CA PRO A 87 -7.69 16.93 13.01
C PRO A 87 -8.44 16.75 14.33
N GLU A 88 -9.71 17.19 14.36
CA GLU A 88 -10.56 17.05 15.55
C GLU A 88 -10.78 15.58 15.94
N ARG A 89 -10.78 14.69 14.94
CA ARG A 89 -10.99 13.25 15.14
C ARG A 89 -10.13 12.45 14.17
N PHE A 90 -9.59 11.35 14.68
CA PHE A 90 -9.05 10.28 13.87
C PHE A 90 -9.95 9.06 13.99
N LEU A 91 -10.31 8.47 12.86
CA LEU A 91 -11.19 7.31 12.81
C LEU A 91 -10.51 6.21 12.01
N THR A 92 -10.65 4.98 12.47
CA THR A 92 -10.36 3.78 11.67
C THR A 92 -11.47 2.78 11.90
N HIS A 93 -11.85 2.06 10.85
CA HIS A 93 -12.73 0.89 10.95
C HIS A 93 -11.94 -0.42 11.04
N LEU A 94 -10.61 -0.33 10.98
CA LEU A 94 -9.69 -1.46 10.91
C LEU A 94 -8.59 -1.33 11.94
N GLY A 95 -8.27 -2.45 12.60
CA GLY A 95 -7.10 -2.55 13.47
C GLY A 95 -7.17 -1.70 14.74
N LYS A 96 -6.03 -1.59 15.41
CA LYS A 96 -5.85 -0.80 16.62
C LYS A 96 -5.29 0.57 16.26
N LEU A 97 -5.94 1.64 16.73
CA LEU A 97 -5.53 3.02 16.53
C LEU A 97 -4.80 3.58 17.76
N THR A 98 -3.66 4.22 17.54
CA THR A 98 -2.89 4.91 18.57
C THR A 98 -2.56 6.32 18.09
N ILE A 99 -2.78 7.34 18.93
CA ILE A 99 -2.47 8.75 18.63
C ILE A 99 -1.27 9.16 19.51
N SER A 100 -0.29 9.83 18.92
CA SER A 100 0.87 10.35 19.65
C SER A 100 0.46 11.47 20.61
N PRO A 101 1.22 11.71 21.70
CA PRO A 101 0.91 12.78 22.66
C PRO A 101 0.90 14.20 22.06
N ASP A 102 1.67 14.44 20.99
CA ASP A 102 1.65 15.72 20.26
C ASP A 102 0.44 15.86 19.31
N HIS A 103 -0.41 14.83 19.23
CA HIS A 103 -1.55 14.71 18.33
C HIS A 103 -1.21 14.89 16.84
N LYS A 104 0.06 14.72 16.45
CA LYS A 104 0.52 14.88 15.06
C LYS A 104 0.79 13.57 14.36
N THR A 105 0.77 12.45 15.06
CA THR A 105 1.04 11.13 14.47
C THR A 105 -0.05 10.16 14.89
N VAL A 106 -0.55 9.40 13.93
CA VAL A 106 -1.48 8.31 14.19
C VAL A 106 -0.94 7.04 13.59
N THR A 107 -1.00 5.98 14.39
CA THR A 107 -0.56 4.65 14.00
C THR A 107 -1.78 3.73 14.01
N VAL A 108 -1.97 3.01 12.92
CA VAL A 108 -2.91 1.90 12.82
C VAL A 108 -2.14 0.61 12.67
N GLU A 109 -2.49 -0.37 13.50
CA GLU A 109 -1.89 -1.70 13.51
C GLU A 109 -2.96 -2.73 13.15
N LEU A 110 -2.70 -3.56 12.14
CA LEU A 110 -3.64 -4.54 11.61
C LEU A 110 -2.94 -5.89 11.43
N ASP A 111 -3.55 -6.95 11.99
CA ASP A 111 -3.21 -8.32 11.63
C ASP A 111 -3.97 -8.70 10.35
N ILE A 112 -3.23 -9.13 9.34
CA ILE A 112 -3.73 -9.45 8.01
C ILE A 112 -3.83 -10.97 7.89
N ASP A 113 -5.05 -11.44 7.57
CA ASP A 113 -5.24 -12.77 7.04
C ASP A 113 -4.64 -12.86 5.63
N ALA A 114 -3.55 -13.61 5.51
CA ALA A 114 -2.79 -13.73 4.28
C ALA A 114 -3.38 -14.73 3.27
N THR A 115 -4.53 -15.35 3.56
CA THR A 115 -5.15 -16.35 2.66
C THR A 115 -5.41 -15.83 1.24
N LYS A 116 -5.63 -14.52 1.07
CA LYS A 116 -5.89 -13.89 -0.24
C LYS A 116 -4.62 -13.47 -1.01
N GLY A 117 -3.43 -13.61 -0.43
CA GLY A 117 -2.17 -13.21 -1.06
C GLY A 117 -2.04 -11.70 -1.32
N SER A 118 -2.88 -10.89 -0.68
CA SER A 118 -2.79 -9.44 -0.77
C SER A 118 -3.48 -8.73 0.39
N ALA A 119 -3.06 -7.50 0.65
CA ALA A 119 -3.69 -6.62 1.62
C ALA A 119 -3.57 -5.16 1.18
N GLY A 120 -4.54 -4.36 1.59
CA GLY A 120 -4.50 -2.92 1.38
C GLY A 120 -4.91 -2.18 2.64
N PHE A 121 -4.26 -1.06 2.89
CA PHE A 121 -4.66 -0.12 3.91
C PHE A 121 -4.86 1.26 3.27
N PHE A 122 -5.98 1.89 3.61
CA PHE A 122 -6.48 3.10 2.98
C PHE A 122 -6.76 4.15 4.06
N TRP A 123 -6.41 5.39 3.77
CA TRP A 123 -6.69 6.56 4.59
C TRP A 123 -7.42 7.61 3.74
N GLY A 124 -8.61 8.01 4.15
CA GLY A 124 -9.38 9.06 3.50
C GLY A 124 -9.10 10.44 4.08
N ILE A 125 -9.05 11.47 3.24
CA ILE A 125 -9.02 12.87 3.68
C ILE A 125 -10.45 13.39 3.80
N GLY A 126 -10.90 13.63 5.02
CA GLY A 126 -12.21 14.20 5.32
C GLY A 126 -12.26 15.73 5.12
N PRO A 127 -13.46 16.33 5.02
CA PRO A 127 -13.62 17.79 4.89
C PRO A 127 -13.04 18.62 6.04
N GLY A 128 -13.00 18.03 7.24
CA GLY A 128 -12.46 18.63 8.45
C GLY A 128 -10.94 18.48 8.62
N ASP A 129 -10.28 17.71 7.75
CA ASP A 129 -8.84 17.48 7.87
C ASP A 129 -8.02 18.72 7.47
N PRO A 130 -6.88 18.97 8.13
CA PRO A 130 -6.07 20.14 7.87
C PRO A 130 -5.41 20.08 6.49
N GLN A 131 -5.33 21.23 5.81
CA GLN A 131 -4.47 21.33 4.63
C GLN A 131 -2.99 21.30 5.04
N GLY A 132 -2.13 20.82 4.15
CA GLY A 132 -0.68 20.93 4.32
C GLY A 132 0.07 19.65 4.01
N ARG A 133 1.26 19.51 4.60
CA ARG A 133 2.15 18.39 4.33
C ARG A 133 1.93 17.25 5.31
N TYR A 134 1.63 16.09 4.76
CA TYR A 134 1.50 14.84 5.50
C TYR A 134 2.70 13.95 5.17
N ALA A 135 3.05 13.07 6.10
CA ALA A 135 3.98 11.98 5.83
C ALA A 135 3.31 10.66 6.19
N PHE A 136 3.25 9.74 5.24
CA PHE A 136 2.65 8.43 5.41
C PHE A 136 3.73 7.36 5.32
N LEU A 137 3.67 6.36 6.18
CA LEU A 137 4.63 5.27 6.24
C LEU A 137 3.86 3.96 6.43
N CYS A 138 4.13 2.98 5.57
CA CYS A 138 3.65 1.62 5.79
C CYS A 138 4.82 0.68 6.10
N LYS A 139 4.56 -0.26 6.99
CA LYS A 139 5.45 -1.38 7.30
C LYS A 139 4.65 -2.67 7.21
N LEU A 140 5.25 -3.71 6.62
CA LEU A 140 4.73 -5.07 6.65
C LEU A 140 5.76 -5.94 7.35
N ASP A 141 5.36 -6.62 8.41
CA ASP A 141 6.23 -7.45 9.27
C ASP A 141 7.49 -6.72 9.76
N GLY A 142 7.35 -5.42 10.06
CA GLY A 142 8.44 -4.56 10.54
C GLY A 142 9.38 -4.05 9.43
N ALA A 143 9.32 -4.60 8.21
CA ALA A 143 10.04 -4.05 7.08
C ALA A 143 9.36 -2.74 6.63
N THR A 144 10.12 -1.63 6.66
CA THR A 144 9.66 -0.39 6.04
C THR A 144 9.56 -0.61 4.56
N THR A 145 8.35 -0.52 4.03
CA THR A 145 8.15 -0.65 2.60
C THR A 145 8.46 0.68 1.95
N GLU A 146 7.75 1.74 2.34
CA GLU A 146 8.01 3.10 1.83
C GLU A 146 7.46 4.22 2.72
N LYS A 147 8.10 5.40 2.60
CA LYS A 147 7.66 6.66 3.22
C LYS A 147 7.24 7.65 2.13
N PHE A 148 5.97 8.05 2.18
CA PHE A 148 5.34 8.95 1.22
C PHE A 148 5.19 10.35 1.82
N LYS A 149 5.42 11.38 1.00
CA LYS A 149 5.09 12.76 1.34
C LYS A 149 3.85 13.16 0.56
N LEU A 150 2.87 13.74 1.23
CA LEU A 150 1.62 14.16 0.61
C LEU A 150 1.40 15.66 0.88
N LYS A 151 0.78 16.34 -0.08
CA LYS A 151 0.26 17.69 0.08
C LYS A 151 -1.26 17.62 -0.03
N VAL A 152 -1.95 17.84 1.08
CA VAL A 152 -3.41 17.92 1.12
C VAL A 152 -3.87 19.31 0.73
N ILE A 153 -4.78 19.38 -0.23
CA ILE A 153 -5.45 20.61 -0.71
C ILE A 153 -6.97 20.45 -0.63
N LYS A 154 -7.70 21.56 -0.54
CA LYS A 154 -9.17 21.58 -0.60
C LYS A 154 -9.61 21.97 -2.00
#